data_AF-A0A7Y2NVC2-F1
#
_entry.id   AF-A0A7Y2NVC2-F1
#
_cell.length_a   1.000
_cell.length_b   1.000
_cell.length_c   1.000
_cell.angle_alpha   90.00
_cell.angle_beta   90.00
_cell.angle_gamma   90.00
#
_symmetry.space_group_name_H-M   'P 1'
#
loop_
_entity.id
_entity.type
_entity.pdbx_description
1 polymer ?
#
loop_
_entity_poly.entity_id
_entity_poly.type
_entity_poly.pdbx_seq_one_letter_code
_entity_poly.pdbx_strand_id
1 'polypeptide(L)'
;MIRPSVRMLLLGASGGLLILAGQSCGSTEPQGRFEAGQISLTATTTGFDLDPDGYLISVDGQDPFRVAANAAVVLNSVTIGGHTIRISD
;
A
#
# COMPACT_ATOMS: atom_id res chain seq x y z
N MET A 1 6.13 -2.32 32.81
CA MET A 1 5.06 -1.98 31.85
C MET A 1 5.72 -1.77 30.48
N ILE A 2 5.53 -2.68 29.53
CA ILE A 2 6.11 -2.57 28.18
C ILE A 2 5.12 -1.75 27.34
N ARG A 3 5.55 -0.65 26.75
CA ARG A 3 4.70 0.14 25.84
C ARG A 3 4.53 -0.64 24.54
N PRO A 4 3.32 -0.76 23.98
CA PRO A 4 3.16 -1.35 22.66
C PRO A 4 3.99 -0.56 21.64
N SER A 5 4.71 -1.27 20.78
CA SER A 5 5.50 -0.67 19.70
C SER A 5 5.00 -1.16 18.35
N VAL A 6 4.59 -0.21 17.51
CA VAL A 6 4.13 -0.48 16.15
C VAL A 6 5.28 -0.31 15.18
N ARG A 7 5.56 -1.34 14.39
CA ARG A 7 6.52 -1.28 13.27
C ARG A 7 5.80 -1.62 11.98
N MET A 8 5.93 -0.73 11.01
CA MET A 8 5.42 -0.91 9.65
C MET A 8 6.56 -1.36 8.75
N LEU A 9 6.42 -2.52 8.10
CA LEU A 9 7.31 -2.92 7.02
C LEU A 9 6.55 -2.79 5.70
N LEU A 10 7.14 -2.03 4.75
CA LEU A 10 6.72 -2.01 3.36
C LEU A 10 7.59 -2.95 2.56
N LEU A 11 6.97 -3.91 1.88
CA LEU A 11 7.62 -4.66 0.82
C LEU A 11 7.06 -4.13 -0.51
N GLY A 12 7.91 -3.43 -1.26
CA GLY A 12 7.59 -2.95 -2.61
C GLY A 12 7.60 -4.10 -3.60
N ALA A 13 6.49 -4.34 -4.28
CA ALA A 13 6.39 -5.39 -5.27
C ALA A 13 6.67 -4.86 -6.67
N SER A 14 7.55 -5.57 -7.37
CA SER A 14 7.93 -5.39 -8.77
C SER A 14 6.69 -5.32 -9.67
N GLY A 15 6.58 -4.25 -10.46
CA GLY A 15 5.45 -4.01 -11.36
C GLY A 15 5.18 -5.16 -12.32
N GLY A 16 3.93 -5.62 -12.37
CA GLY A 16 3.45 -6.61 -13.33
C GLY A 16 3.16 -5.93 -14.67
N LEU A 17 3.81 -6.41 -15.73
CA LEU A 17 3.61 -5.94 -17.10
C LEU A 17 2.23 -6.37 -17.62
N LEU A 18 1.26 -5.45 -17.66
CA LEU A 18 -0.04 -5.69 -18.30
C LEU A 18 0.05 -5.29 -19.79
N ILE A 19 0.10 -6.29 -20.68
CA ILE A 19 0.02 -6.08 -22.14
C ILE A 19 -1.45 -6.12 -22.56
N LEU A 20 -2.00 -4.99 -22.99
CA LEU A 20 -3.24 -4.94 -23.77
C LEU A 20 -2.86 -4.76 -25.24
N ALA A 21 -3.08 -5.79 -26.05
CA ALA A 21 -2.90 -5.72 -27.49
C ALA A 21 -4.07 -4.90 -28.10
N GLY A 22 -3.78 -3.67 -28.52
CA GLY A 22 -4.69 -2.82 -29.28
C GLY A 22 -4.07 -2.40 -30.61
N GLN A 23 -4.61 -2.92 -31.71
CA GLN A 23 -4.19 -2.58 -33.07
C GLN A 23 -4.71 -1.17 -33.42
N SER A 24 -3.83 -0.18 -33.60
CA SER A 24 -4.13 1.03 -34.37
C SER A 24 -2.85 1.78 -34.73
N CYS A 25 -2.69 2.09 -36.01
CA CYS A 25 -1.61 2.87 -36.57
C CYS A 25 -2.00 4.36 -36.55
N GLY A 26 -1.26 5.23 -35.85
CA GLY A 26 -1.43 6.69 -35.93
C GLY A 26 -1.12 7.46 -34.64
N SER A 27 0.13 7.92 -34.53
CA SER A 27 0.73 9.02 -33.77
C SER A 27 -0.05 9.79 -32.66
N THR A 28 0.62 9.87 -31.49
CA THR A 28 0.59 10.92 -30.46
C THR A 28 -0.52 10.89 -29.40
N GLU A 29 -0.39 9.96 -28.45
CA GLU A 29 -0.78 10.20 -27.05
C GLU A 29 0.21 9.43 -26.15
N PRO A 30 0.85 10.03 -25.12
CA PRO A 30 1.39 9.24 -24.03
C PRO A 30 0.17 8.66 -23.30
N GLN A 31 -0.34 7.52 -23.78
CA GLN A 31 -1.30 6.75 -23.03
C GLN A 31 -0.61 6.41 -21.72
N GLY A 32 -1.07 7.07 -20.65
CA GLY A 32 -0.52 6.93 -19.31
C GLY A 32 -0.55 5.46 -18.93
N ARG A 33 0.55 4.78 -19.22
CA ARG A 33 0.88 3.50 -18.63
C ARG A 33 1.03 3.81 -17.15
N PHE A 34 -0.06 3.73 -16.40
CA PHE A 34 0.03 3.58 -14.96
C PHE A 34 0.69 2.22 -14.77
N GLU A 35 2.01 2.21 -14.61
CA GLU A 35 2.68 1.02 -14.12
C GLU A 35 2.10 0.78 -12.72
N ALA A 36 1.22 -0.21 -12.65
CA ALA A 36 0.57 -0.66 -11.44
C ALA A 36 1.57 -1.53 -10.68
N GLY A 37 2.13 -0.97 -9.60
CA GLY A 37 2.85 -1.69 -8.57
C GLY A 37 1.90 -2.28 -7.53
N GLN A 38 2.49 -3.03 -6.61
CA GLN A 38 1.80 -3.52 -5.43
C GLN A 38 2.58 -3.14 -4.18
N ILE A 39 1.87 -2.77 -3.11
CA ILE A 39 2.45 -2.52 -1.80
C ILE A 39 1.90 -3.56 -0.83
N SER A 40 2.80 -4.32 -0.20
CA SER A 40 2.45 -5.14 0.96
C SER A 40 2.74 -4.37 2.25
N LEU A 41 1.69 -4.20 3.04
CA LEU A 41 1.66 -3.46 4.28
C LEU A 41 1.49 -4.44 5.44
N THR A 42 2.50 -4.56 6.32
CA THR A 42 2.41 -5.40 7.52
C THR A 42 2.49 -4.54 8.77
N ALA A 43 1.43 -4.58 9.59
CA ALA A 43 1.37 -3.89 10.86
C ALA A 43 1.79 -4.84 11.99
N THR A 44 3.05 -4.77 12.45
CA THR A 44 3.51 -5.60 13.58
C THR A 44 3.43 -4.81 14.87
N THR A 45 2.66 -5.29 15.84
CA THR A 45 2.56 -4.70 17.18
C THR A 45 2.99 -5.71 18.22
N THR A 46 4.00 -5.36 19.01
CA THR A 46 4.50 -6.18 20.12
C THR A 46 4.17 -5.51 21.46
N GLY A 47 3.92 -6.31 22.50
CA GLY A 47 3.60 -5.82 23.85
C GLY A 47 2.32 -6.41 24.42
N PHE A 48 1.80 -5.76 25.47
CA PHE A 48 0.47 -5.99 26.04
C PHE A 48 -0.47 -4.85 25.63
N ASP A 49 -1.79 -5.08 25.69
CA ASP A 49 -2.82 -4.11 25.31
C ASP A 49 -2.78 -3.79 23.80
N LEU A 50 -2.95 -4.82 22.98
CA LEU A 50 -3.07 -4.64 21.53
C LEU A 50 -4.39 -3.93 21.23
N ASP A 51 -4.36 -2.86 20.44
CA ASP A 51 -5.57 -2.17 20.02
C ASP A 51 -6.51 -3.11 19.27
N PRO A 52 -7.68 -3.44 19.84
CA PRO A 52 -8.62 -4.38 19.23
C PRO A 52 -9.26 -3.80 17.96
N ASP A 53 -9.35 -2.47 17.88
CA ASP A 53 -9.91 -1.75 16.73
C ASP A 53 -8.90 -1.59 15.58
N GLY A 54 -7.62 -1.88 15.83
CA GLY A 54 -6.52 -1.77 14.87
C GLY A 54 -6.13 -0.33 14.55
N TYR A 55 -5.42 -0.16 13.43
CA TYR A 55 -4.83 1.12 13.01
C TYR A 55 -5.48 1.65 11.73
N LEU A 56 -5.62 2.97 11.64
CA LEU A 56 -5.96 3.66 10.41
C LEU A 56 -4.69 3.92 9.59
N ILE A 57 -4.70 3.48 8.34
CA ILE A 57 -3.58 3.64 7.40
C ILE A 57 -4.05 4.44 6.20
N SER A 58 -3.35 5.54 5.91
CA SER A 58 -3.51 6.35 4.70
C SER A 58 -2.25 6.26 3.84
N VAL A 59 -2.45 6.03 2.54
CA VAL A 59 -1.38 5.99 1.54
C VAL A 59 -1.56 7.19 0.63
N ASP A 60 -0.52 8.00 0.47
CA ASP A 60 -0.51 9.20 -0.38
C ASP A 60 -1.65 10.20 -0.08
N GLY A 61 -2.09 10.24 1.18
CA GLY A 61 -3.19 11.10 1.62
C GLY A 61 -4.58 10.65 1.14
N GLN A 62 -4.71 9.42 0.62
CA GLN A 62 -6.01 8.81 0.32
C GLN A 62 -6.80 8.51 1.60
N ASP A 63 -8.10 8.22 1.42
CA ASP A 63 -8.98 7.84 2.52
C ASP A 63 -8.37 6.69 3.35
N PRO A 64 -8.29 6.85 4.68
CA PRO A 64 -7.69 5.84 5.52
C PRO A 64 -8.54 4.59 5.60
N PHE A 65 -7.89 3.43 5.70
CA PHE A 65 -8.54 2.15 5.93
C PHE A 65 -7.99 1.49 7.21
N ARG A 66 -8.82 0.66 7.85
CA ARG A 66 -8.45 -0.05 9.08
C ARG A 66 -7.63 -1.30 8.77
N VAL A 67 -6.57 -1.50 9.55
CA VAL A 67 -5.73 -2.70 9.56
C VAL A 67 -5.60 -3.19 11.00
N ALA A 68 -5.99 -4.44 11.25
CA ALA A 68 -5.86 -5.04 12.56
C ALA A 68 -4.39 -5.16 13.01
N ALA A 69 -4.15 -5.17 14.32
CA ALA A 69 -2.82 -5.43 14.85
C ALA A 69 -2.30 -6.81 14.38
N ASN A 70 -1.04 -6.87 13.97
CA ASN A 70 -0.38 -8.09 13.45
C ASN A 70 -1.02 -8.64 12.16
N ALA A 71 -1.70 -7.79 11.38
CA ALA A 71 -2.25 -8.14 10.08
C ALA A 71 -1.42 -7.60 8.91
N ALA A 72 -1.67 -8.15 7.73
CA ALA A 72 -1.09 -7.72 6.47
C ALA A 72 -2.18 -7.37 5.45
N VAL A 73 -1.99 -6.29 4.70
CA VAL A 73 -2.86 -5.83 3.61
C VAL A 73 -2.03 -5.63 2.36
N VAL A 74 -2.61 -5.99 1.22
CA VAL A 74 -1.99 -5.83 -0.08
C VAL A 74 -2.78 -4.81 -0.89
N LEU A 75 -2.14 -3.70 -1.22
CA LEU A 75 -2.68 -2.69 -2.13
C LEU A 75 -2.20 -3.02 -3.54
N ASN A 76 -3.15 -3.30 -4.43
CA ASN A 76 -2.89 -3.54 -5.84
C ASN A 76 -3.08 -2.25 -6.63
N SER A 77 -2.50 -2.19 -7.82
CA SER A 77 -2.67 -1.06 -8.74
C SER A 77 -2.22 0.29 -8.18
N VAL A 78 -1.18 0.26 -7.34
CA VAL A 78 -0.57 1.46 -6.80
C VAL A 78 0.37 2.04 -7.86
N THR A 79 0.34 3.36 -8.07
CA THR A 79 1.24 4.01 -9.04
C THR A 79 2.69 3.77 -8.64
N ILE A 80 3.54 3.24 -9.53
CA ILE A 80 4.96 3.06 -9.19
C ILE A 80 5.60 4.41 -8.85
N GLY A 81 6.24 4.48 -7.69
CA GLY A 81 6.92 5.68 -7.23
C GLY A 81 7.20 5.68 -5.73
N GLY A 82 7.56 6.85 -5.20
CA GLY A 82 7.60 7.06 -3.77
C GLY A 82 6.19 7.20 -3.20
N HIS A 83 5.93 6.54 -2.07
CA HIS A 83 4.66 6.62 -1.35
C HIS A 83 4.85 7.18 0.04
N THR A 84 3.89 8.00 0.48
CA THR A 84 3.84 8.49 1.86
C THR A 84 2.81 7.70 2.64
N ILE A 85 3.23 7.02 3.70
CA ILE A 85 2.34 6.26 4.58
C ILE A 85 2.13 7.04 5.87
N ARG A 86 0.87 7.25 6.24
CA ARG A 86 0.48 7.80 7.53
C ARG A 86 -0.29 6.75 8.33
N ILE A 87 0.10 6.61 9.59
CA ILE A 87 -0.59 5.80 10.58
C ILE A 87 -1.27 6.73 11.60
N SER A 88 -2.50 6.39 11.96
CA SER A 88 -3.24 7.00 13.05
C SER A 88 -4.08 5.95 13.78
N ASP A 89 -4.58 6.33 14.94
CA ASP A 89 -5.61 5.60 15.69
C ASP A 89 -7.01 6.04 15.24
#